data_AF-A0A945I6T9-F1
#
_entry.id   AF-A0A945I6T9-F1
#
_cell.length_a   1.000
_cell.length_b   1.000
_cell.length_c   1.000
_cell.angle_alpha   90.00
_cell.angle_beta   90.00
_cell.angle_gamma   90.00
#
_symmetry.space_group_name_H-M   'P 1'
#
loop_
_entity.id
_entity.type
_entity.pdbx_description
1 polymer ?
#
loop_
_entity_poly.entity_id
_entity_poly.type
_entity_poly.pdbx_seq_one_letter_code
_entity_poly.pdbx_strand_id
1 'polypeptide(L)'
;AVEATLGPTLNPLMALGPDYWSALRAQLSALLSAGGAEAELKDALVPMAQVEMCMPADIGDYTDFYASVNHATNAGKLFRPDNPLLPNYKHIPIAYHGRASSINVSGTPSKRPMGQLKAPDAELPVVGACNRLDYETELGVFVGPGNEQGATISIDQAEDHIFGFCVLNDWSARDIQAWEYQPLGPFLAKNFATTISPWIVTMEAMAPYRQPVYQRPSDDPAPLPYLTSDTHENSGGLNITLEVAIATEKMRGDGQAPQVIGTPVFKDMYWSVFQMLTHHTMGGCNLQPGDFYGSGTISGTERDQLGSLLEVTIGGKESIEFPNGETRTFLEDGDEVIMRAWCEKDGAARIGFGACRSIILPATE
;
A
#
# COMPACT_ATOMS: atom_id res chain seq x y z
N ALA A 1 -1.63 -0.12 27.71
CA ALA A 1 -2.16 -0.68 26.45
C ALA A 1 -3.67 -0.51 26.34
N VAL A 2 -4.49 -1.16 27.18
CA VAL A 2 -5.96 -1.03 27.12
C VAL A 2 -6.43 0.43 27.24
N GLU A 3 -5.89 1.21 28.17
CA GLU A 3 -6.24 2.63 28.30
C GLU A 3 -5.94 3.44 27.02
N ALA A 4 -4.90 3.03 26.28
CA ALA A 4 -4.50 3.68 25.03
C ALA A 4 -5.42 3.35 23.84
N THR A 5 -6.36 2.40 23.99
CA THR A 5 -7.37 2.06 22.97
C THR A 5 -8.73 2.71 23.22
N LEU A 6 -8.86 3.55 24.27
CA LEU A 6 -10.14 4.21 24.60
C LEU A 6 -10.42 5.45 23.75
N GLY A 7 -9.42 5.95 23.02
CA GLY A 7 -9.52 7.10 22.14
C GLY A 7 -10.12 6.78 20.76
N PRO A 8 -10.34 7.81 19.93
CA PRO A 8 -10.87 7.64 18.57
C PRO A 8 -9.85 7.05 17.59
N THR A 9 -8.56 7.05 17.95
CA THR A 9 -7.45 6.63 17.09
C THR A 9 -6.46 5.74 17.84
N LEU A 10 -5.68 4.96 17.09
CA LEU A 10 -4.69 4.04 17.64
C LEU A 10 -3.31 4.67 17.91
N ASN A 11 -3.10 5.96 17.61
CA ASN A 11 -1.82 6.64 17.84
C ASN A 11 -1.29 6.47 19.27
N PRO A 12 -2.10 6.59 20.34
CA PRO A 12 -1.60 6.36 21.70
C PRO A 12 -1.14 4.93 21.94
N LEU A 13 -1.77 3.93 21.32
CA LEU A 13 -1.31 2.54 21.38
C LEU A 13 -0.02 2.35 20.58
N MET A 14 0.06 2.92 19.36
CA MET A 14 1.26 2.92 18.52
C MET A 14 2.47 3.53 19.25
N ALA A 15 2.25 4.56 20.07
CA ALA A 15 3.34 5.20 20.81
C ALA A 15 3.97 4.32 21.91
N LEU A 16 3.28 3.27 22.39
CA LEU A 16 3.75 2.46 23.52
C LEU A 16 4.88 1.49 23.18
N GLY A 17 4.98 1.04 21.92
CA GLY A 17 5.99 0.08 21.48
C GLY A 17 5.66 -1.41 21.74
N PRO A 18 6.54 -2.31 21.25
CA PRO A 18 6.26 -3.73 21.06
C PRO A 18 5.89 -4.47 22.35
N ASP A 19 6.53 -4.19 23.48
CA ASP A 19 6.22 -4.85 24.76
C ASP A 19 4.75 -4.71 25.15
N TYR A 20 4.18 -3.52 24.94
CA TYR A 20 2.78 -3.26 25.26
C TYR A 20 1.82 -3.85 24.23
N TRP A 21 2.21 -3.87 22.96
CA TRP A 21 1.42 -4.49 21.89
C TRP A 21 1.33 -6.00 22.10
N SER A 22 2.47 -6.65 22.36
CA SER A 22 2.54 -8.08 22.62
C SER A 22 1.81 -8.48 23.90
N ALA A 23 1.91 -7.69 24.96
CA ALA A 23 1.13 -7.92 26.17
C ALA A 23 -0.38 -7.84 25.90
N LEU A 24 -0.84 -6.85 25.14
CA LEU A 24 -2.26 -6.73 24.75
C LEU A 24 -2.70 -7.91 23.88
N ARG A 25 -1.91 -8.27 22.86
CA ARG A 25 -2.20 -9.38 21.96
C ARG A 25 -2.29 -10.71 22.71
N ALA A 26 -1.35 -10.98 23.63
CA ALA A 26 -1.33 -12.21 24.42
C ALA A 26 -2.59 -12.33 25.29
N GLN A 27 -3.01 -11.23 25.95
CA GLN A 27 -4.23 -11.23 26.77
C GLN A 27 -5.49 -11.42 25.92
N LEU A 28 -5.62 -10.70 24.79
CA LEU A 28 -6.75 -10.89 23.87
C LEU A 28 -6.82 -12.33 23.34
N SER A 29 -5.67 -12.90 22.96
CA SER A 29 -5.58 -14.29 22.51
C SER A 29 -6.02 -15.28 23.59
N ALA A 30 -5.58 -15.10 24.83
CA ALA A 30 -5.97 -15.95 25.96
C ALA A 30 -7.48 -15.89 26.23
N LEU A 31 -8.07 -14.69 26.19
CA LEU A 31 -9.50 -14.50 26.42
C LEU A 31 -10.36 -15.12 25.30
N LEU A 32 -9.92 -14.99 24.04
CA LEU A 32 -10.64 -15.46 22.85
C LEU A 32 -10.32 -16.92 22.46
N SER A 33 -9.42 -17.58 23.19
CA SER A 33 -9.08 -18.99 22.94
C SER A 33 -10.25 -19.91 23.27
N ALA A 34 -10.30 -21.07 22.61
CA ALA A 34 -11.28 -22.11 22.93
C ALA A 34 -11.15 -22.54 24.41
N GLY A 35 -12.24 -22.42 25.18
CA GLY A 35 -12.24 -22.66 26.62
C GLY A 35 -11.72 -21.49 27.48
N GLY A 36 -11.44 -20.35 26.84
CA GLY A 36 -11.15 -19.08 27.51
C GLY A 36 -12.42 -18.41 28.05
N ALA A 37 -12.35 -17.09 28.28
CA ALA A 37 -13.42 -16.30 28.86
C ALA A 37 -14.37 -15.69 27.79
N GLU A 38 -14.51 -16.32 26.63
CA GLU A 38 -15.35 -15.83 25.53
C GLU A 38 -16.80 -15.55 25.98
N ALA A 39 -17.34 -16.39 26.87
CA ALA A 39 -18.68 -16.20 27.43
C ALA A 39 -18.81 -14.90 28.25
N GLU A 40 -17.74 -14.47 28.92
CA GLU A 40 -17.68 -13.21 29.69
C GLU A 40 -17.51 -12.01 28.77
N LEU A 41 -16.96 -12.21 27.56
CA LEU A 41 -16.79 -11.18 26.54
C LEU A 41 -18.01 -10.96 25.65
N LYS A 42 -19.09 -11.74 25.82
CA LYS A 42 -20.25 -11.71 24.93
C LYS A 42 -20.81 -10.30 24.70
N ASP A 43 -20.88 -9.49 25.75
CA ASP A 43 -21.40 -8.12 25.68
C ASP A 43 -20.38 -7.12 25.07
N ALA A 44 -19.12 -7.51 24.93
CA ALA A 44 -18.05 -6.75 24.30
C ALA A 44 -17.79 -7.14 22.83
N LEU A 45 -18.41 -8.22 22.33
CA LEU A 45 -18.29 -8.68 20.95
C LEU A 45 -19.43 -8.12 20.10
N VAL A 46 -19.09 -7.25 19.15
CA VAL A 46 -20.06 -6.65 18.22
C VAL A 46 -19.90 -7.27 16.83
N PRO A 47 -20.98 -7.74 16.18
CA PRO A 47 -20.89 -8.23 14.81
C PRO A 47 -20.34 -7.16 13.87
N MET A 48 -19.32 -7.51 13.06
CA MET A 48 -18.67 -6.57 12.14
C MET A 48 -19.66 -5.89 11.17
N ALA A 49 -20.75 -6.57 10.80
CA ALA A 49 -21.80 -6.02 9.93
C ALA A 49 -22.66 -4.92 10.59
N GLN A 50 -22.51 -4.70 11.90
CA GLN A 50 -23.26 -3.70 12.67
C GLN A 50 -22.41 -2.47 13.05
N VAL A 51 -21.15 -2.42 12.61
CA VAL A 51 -20.25 -1.31 12.89
C VAL A 51 -19.77 -0.66 11.60
N GLU A 52 -19.47 0.63 11.70
CA GLU A 52 -18.76 1.37 10.66
C GLU A 52 -17.28 1.42 11.02
N MET A 53 -16.43 1.13 10.04
CA MET A 53 -14.98 1.21 10.22
C MET A 53 -14.51 2.64 9.98
N CYS A 54 -13.61 3.13 10.83
CA CYS A 54 -13.05 4.47 10.74
C CYS A 54 -11.57 4.42 10.34
N MET A 55 -10.99 5.60 10.07
CA MET A 55 -9.54 5.74 9.93
C MET A 55 -8.84 5.26 11.21
N PRO A 56 -7.88 4.32 11.15
CA PRO A 56 -7.33 3.71 12.35
C PRO A 56 -6.36 4.62 13.13
N ALA A 57 -5.80 5.65 12.49
CA ALA A 57 -4.88 6.60 13.11
C ALA A 57 -5.05 8.01 12.53
N ASP A 58 -4.72 9.02 13.32
CA ASP A 58 -4.44 10.35 12.81
C ASP A 58 -3.06 10.32 12.13
N ILE A 59 -3.04 10.31 10.79
CA ILE A 59 -1.80 10.23 10.02
C ILE A 59 -1.16 11.62 9.98
N GLY A 60 0.00 11.77 10.62
CA GLY A 60 0.79 13.00 10.59
C GLY A 60 1.39 13.23 9.21
N ASP A 61 2.37 12.40 8.88
CA ASP A 61 3.03 12.40 7.57
C ASP A 61 2.76 11.10 6.80
N TYR A 62 2.66 11.24 5.47
CA TYR A 62 2.56 10.14 4.52
C TYR A 62 3.74 10.21 3.55
N THR A 63 4.51 9.13 3.44
CA THR A 63 5.58 8.96 2.45
C THR A 63 5.25 7.78 1.56
N ASP A 64 5.40 7.93 0.26
CA ASP A 64 5.20 6.84 -0.68
C ASP A 64 6.52 6.43 -1.33
N PHE A 65 6.85 5.14 -1.23
CA PHE A 65 8.08 4.57 -1.76
C PHE A 65 7.90 4.10 -3.20
N TYR A 66 8.99 3.67 -3.81
CA TYR A 66 8.99 3.06 -5.14
C TYR A 66 9.81 1.76 -5.09
N ALA A 67 9.36 0.77 -4.31
CA ALA A 67 10.21 -0.36 -3.92
C ALA A 67 10.11 -1.62 -4.80
N SER A 68 9.15 -1.72 -5.72
CA SER A 68 9.05 -2.86 -6.65
C SER A 68 9.90 -2.65 -7.90
N VAL A 69 10.98 -3.43 -8.06
CA VAL A 69 11.85 -3.35 -9.25
C VAL A 69 11.12 -3.73 -10.53
N ASN A 70 10.14 -4.64 -10.43
CA ASN A 70 9.32 -5.05 -11.56
C ASN A 70 8.44 -3.88 -12.03
N HIS A 71 7.71 -3.24 -11.10
CA HIS A 71 6.91 -2.07 -11.42
C HIS A 71 7.78 -0.94 -12.00
N ALA A 72 8.91 -0.63 -11.35
CA ALA A 72 9.86 0.38 -11.82
C ALA A 72 10.37 0.11 -13.24
N THR A 73 10.61 -1.16 -13.55
CA THR A 73 11.04 -1.59 -14.88
C THR A 73 9.89 -1.48 -15.90
N ASN A 74 8.68 -1.92 -15.55
CA ASN A 74 7.52 -1.92 -16.44
C ASN A 74 7.09 -0.50 -16.78
N ALA A 75 6.87 0.35 -15.77
CA ALA A 75 6.55 1.75 -15.96
C ALA A 75 7.70 2.47 -16.68
N GLY A 76 8.95 2.22 -16.26
CA GLY A 76 10.15 2.77 -16.90
C GLY A 76 10.22 2.48 -18.39
N LYS A 77 9.91 1.26 -18.84
CA LYS A 77 9.93 0.88 -20.27
C LYS A 77 8.96 1.68 -21.15
N LEU A 78 7.86 2.18 -20.58
CA LEU A 78 6.89 3.00 -21.31
C LEU A 78 7.44 4.39 -21.66
N PHE A 79 8.37 4.91 -20.88
CA PHE A 79 8.95 6.26 -21.05
C PHE A 79 10.42 6.26 -21.49
N ARG A 80 11.18 5.22 -21.09
CA ARG A 80 12.62 5.04 -21.31
C ARG A 80 12.89 3.55 -21.60
N PRO A 81 12.54 3.04 -22.79
CA PRO A 81 12.63 1.61 -23.12
C PRO A 81 14.04 1.03 -22.96
N ASP A 82 15.07 1.80 -23.30
CA ASP A 82 16.46 1.33 -23.26
C ASP A 82 17.07 1.36 -21.86
N ASN A 83 16.60 2.26 -20.98
CA ASN A 83 17.10 2.46 -19.62
C ASN A 83 15.93 2.74 -18.66
N PRO A 84 15.11 1.72 -18.34
CA PRO A 84 13.87 1.93 -17.60
C PRO A 84 14.11 2.38 -16.16
N LEU A 85 15.15 1.86 -15.52
CA LEU A 85 15.56 2.20 -14.16
C LEU A 85 16.54 3.37 -14.17
N LEU A 86 16.35 4.32 -13.26
CA LEU A 86 17.32 5.38 -13.01
C LEU A 86 18.51 4.84 -12.20
N PRO A 87 19.72 5.44 -12.32
CA PRO A 87 20.93 4.89 -11.72
C PRO A 87 20.87 4.67 -10.20
N ASN A 88 20.11 5.50 -9.48
CA ASN A 88 20.00 5.44 -8.02
C ASN A 88 19.07 4.32 -7.50
N TYR A 89 18.18 3.78 -8.34
CA TYR A 89 17.09 2.88 -7.91
C TYR A 89 17.59 1.65 -7.13
N LYS A 90 18.71 1.05 -7.58
CA LYS A 90 19.28 -0.15 -6.96
C LYS A 90 20.14 0.14 -5.72
N HIS A 91 20.39 1.41 -5.42
CA HIS A 91 21.22 1.85 -4.29
C HIS A 91 20.43 2.41 -3.11
N ILE A 92 19.27 3.01 -3.35
CA ILE A 92 18.42 3.59 -2.31
C ILE A 92 16.94 3.26 -2.56
N PRO A 93 16.13 3.01 -1.52
CA PRO A 93 14.68 2.95 -1.65
C PRO A 93 14.16 4.39 -1.85
N ILE A 94 14.00 4.79 -3.11
CA ILE A 94 13.51 6.14 -3.45
C ILE A 94 12.06 6.31 -2.99
N ALA A 95 11.72 7.53 -2.59
CA ALA A 95 10.41 7.90 -2.09
C ALA A 95 10.13 9.38 -2.33
N TYR A 96 8.88 9.78 -2.12
CA TYR A 96 8.44 11.17 -2.08
C TYR A 96 7.41 11.35 -0.94
N HIS A 97 7.25 12.58 -0.48
CA HIS A 97 6.19 12.90 0.47
C HIS A 97 4.83 12.87 -0.25
N GLY A 98 3.94 11.99 0.21
CA GLY A 98 2.56 11.92 -0.23
C GLY A 98 1.69 12.97 0.48
N ARG A 99 0.37 12.82 0.37
CA ARG A 99 -0.59 13.73 1.00
C ARG A 99 -1.45 13.03 2.06
N ALA A 100 -1.15 13.27 3.33
CA ALA A 100 -1.90 12.69 4.45
C ALA A 100 -3.39 13.06 4.45
N SER A 101 -3.74 14.32 4.14
CA SER A 101 -5.12 14.82 4.23
C SER A 101 -6.11 14.18 3.25
N SER A 102 -5.62 13.46 2.24
CA SER A 102 -6.42 12.79 1.20
C SER A 102 -6.41 11.26 1.34
N ILE A 103 -5.88 10.73 2.45
CA ILE A 103 -6.02 9.32 2.78
C ILE A 103 -7.42 9.09 3.33
N ASN A 104 -8.14 8.18 2.70
CA ASN A 104 -9.51 7.83 3.04
C ASN A 104 -9.59 6.36 3.48
N VAL A 105 -10.56 6.06 4.35
CA VAL A 105 -10.85 4.68 4.73
C VAL A 105 -11.63 3.97 3.63
N SER A 106 -11.39 2.67 3.44
CA SER A 106 -12.11 1.77 2.55
C SER A 106 -13.63 1.99 2.57
N GLY A 107 -14.25 2.05 1.39
CA GLY A 107 -15.66 2.34 1.19
C GLY A 107 -15.96 3.81 0.86
N THR A 108 -15.02 4.72 1.13
CA THR A 108 -15.14 6.14 0.72
C THR A 108 -14.98 6.25 -0.80
N PRO A 109 -15.97 6.78 -1.54
CA PRO A 109 -15.85 6.96 -2.99
C PRO A 109 -14.76 7.95 -3.38
N SER A 110 -14.03 7.67 -4.46
CA SER A 110 -12.97 8.51 -5.00
C SER A 110 -13.48 9.28 -6.21
N LYS A 111 -13.35 10.60 -6.22
CA LYS A 111 -13.78 11.42 -7.35
C LYS A 111 -12.69 11.52 -8.41
N ARG A 112 -13.04 11.35 -9.69
CA ARG A 112 -12.12 11.59 -10.82
C ARG A 112 -11.59 13.03 -10.76
N PRO A 113 -10.27 13.24 -10.74
CA PRO A 113 -9.71 14.57 -10.61
C PRO A 113 -9.81 15.37 -11.92
N MET A 114 -9.98 16.68 -11.77
CA MET A 114 -9.71 17.67 -12.81
C MET A 114 -8.24 18.10 -12.72
N GLY A 115 -7.59 18.36 -13.85
CA GLY A 115 -6.22 18.85 -13.84
C GLY A 115 -5.75 19.36 -15.20
N GLN A 116 -4.48 19.74 -15.27
CA GLN A 116 -3.85 20.08 -16.54
C GLN A 116 -3.47 18.82 -17.30
N LEU A 117 -3.86 18.77 -18.57
CA LEU A 117 -3.62 17.66 -19.48
C LEU A 117 -2.82 18.18 -20.66
N LYS A 118 -1.72 17.51 -20.98
CA LYS A 118 -0.86 17.88 -22.11
C LYS A 118 -0.65 16.71 -23.04
N ALA A 119 -1.40 16.68 -24.14
CA ALA A 119 -1.15 15.72 -25.21
C ALA A 119 0.25 15.92 -25.82
N PRO A 120 0.91 14.86 -26.31
CA PRO A 120 2.28 14.93 -26.84
C PRO A 120 2.46 15.96 -27.98
N ASP A 121 1.44 16.11 -28.82
CA ASP A 121 1.40 16.96 -30.01
C ASP A 121 0.76 18.34 -29.78
N ALA A 122 0.13 18.57 -28.63
CA ALA A 122 -0.45 19.87 -28.31
C ALA A 122 0.64 20.95 -28.12
N GLU A 123 0.34 22.22 -28.35
CA GLU A 123 1.27 23.31 -27.99
C GLU A 123 1.15 23.69 -26.51
N LEU A 124 -0.08 23.76 -25.99
CA LEU A 124 -0.40 24.20 -24.63
C LEU A 124 -1.21 23.12 -23.89
N PRO A 125 -1.12 23.04 -22.55
CA PRO A 125 -2.00 22.17 -21.76
C PRO A 125 -3.43 22.71 -21.75
N VAL A 126 -4.40 21.83 -21.52
CA VAL A 126 -5.80 22.16 -21.28
C VAL A 126 -6.21 21.72 -19.88
N VAL A 127 -7.24 22.35 -19.31
CA VAL A 127 -7.86 21.86 -18.06
C VAL A 127 -8.99 20.90 -18.44
N GLY A 128 -9.01 19.71 -17.83
CA GLY A 128 -10.04 18.71 -18.07
C GLY A 128 -10.02 17.58 -17.06
N ALA A 129 -11.02 16.69 -17.15
CA ALA A 129 -11.08 15.49 -16.34
C ALA A 129 -9.96 14.51 -16.76
N CYS A 130 -9.35 13.85 -15.78
CA CYS A 130 -8.37 12.80 -16.02
C CYS A 130 -8.92 11.71 -16.95
N ASN A 131 -8.21 11.40 -18.03
CA ASN A 131 -8.55 10.33 -18.97
C ASN A 131 -7.90 9.00 -18.62
N ARG A 132 -6.80 9.03 -17.86
CA ARG A 132 -5.98 7.85 -17.52
C ARG A 132 -5.93 7.64 -16.02
N LEU A 133 -7.11 7.41 -15.43
CA LEU A 133 -7.25 7.13 -13.99
C LEU A 133 -6.89 5.68 -13.70
N ASP A 134 -6.09 5.47 -12.67
CA ASP A 134 -5.48 4.20 -12.37
C ASP A 134 -5.49 3.92 -10.85
N TYR A 135 -5.35 2.64 -10.51
CA TYR A 135 -5.07 2.18 -9.17
C TYR A 135 -3.58 1.83 -9.03
N GLU A 136 -3.09 1.82 -7.80
CA GLU A 136 -1.77 1.26 -7.46
C GLU A 136 -1.92 0.31 -6.28
N THR A 137 -1.64 -0.97 -6.50
CA THR A 137 -1.79 -2.01 -5.48
C THR A 137 -0.59 -1.97 -4.54
N GLU A 138 -0.81 -1.62 -3.27
CA GLU A 138 0.26 -1.37 -2.32
C GLU A 138 0.01 -1.97 -0.93
N LEU A 139 1.09 -2.06 -0.16
CA LEU A 139 1.06 -2.32 1.27
C LEU A 139 1.37 -1.01 2.02
N GLY A 140 0.43 -0.57 2.84
CA GLY A 140 0.63 0.53 3.76
C GLY A 140 1.24 0.05 5.08
N VAL A 141 2.11 0.86 5.66
CA VAL A 141 2.81 0.57 6.92
C VAL A 141 2.60 1.71 7.91
N PHE A 142 2.12 1.37 9.12
CA PHE A 142 1.99 2.32 10.21
C PHE A 142 3.21 2.29 11.12
N VAL A 143 3.75 3.48 11.41
CA VAL A 143 4.84 3.67 12.36
C VAL A 143 4.31 3.57 13.79
N GLY A 144 5.03 2.81 14.62
CA GLY A 144 4.86 2.67 16.06
C GLY A 144 5.55 3.81 16.82
N PRO A 145 6.47 3.53 17.77
CA PRO A 145 7.31 4.57 18.34
C PRO A 145 8.07 5.31 17.24
N GLY A 146 8.15 6.63 17.36
CA GLY A 146 8.94 7.46 16.48
C GLY A 146 10.44 7.45 16.81
N ASN A 147 11.15 8.44 16.30
CA ASN A 147 12.53 8.76 16.67
C ASN A 147 12.69 10.27 16.90
N GLU A 148 13.69 10.66 17.68
CA GLU A 148 14.02 12.08 17.84
C GLU A 148 14.57 12.66 16.52
N GLN A 149 14.30 13.95 16.27
CA GLN A 149 14.87 14.65 15.12
C GLN A 149 16.40 14.58 15.16
N GLY A 150 16.99 14.16 14.04
CA GLY A 150 18.43 13.96 13.90
C GLY A 150 18.92 12.58 14.34
N ALA A 151 18.09 11.78 15.02
CA ALA A 151 18.40 10.38 15.32
C ALA A 151 17.99 9.48 14.15
N THR A 152 18.78 8.45 13.90
CA THR A 152 18.50 7.44 12.88
C THR A 152 17.94 6.18 13.53
N ILE A 153 17.08 5.44 12.81
CA ILE A 153 16.68 4.08 13.19
C ILE A 153 17.51 3.11 12.36
N SER A 154 18.25 2.21 13.02
CA SER A 154 19.06 1.20 12.32
C SER A 154 18.19 0.09 11.73
N ILE A 155 18.73 -0.66 10.76
CA ILE A 155 18.02 -1.79 10.15
C ILE A 155 17.61 -2.86 11.17
N ASP A 156 18.41 -3.08 12.22
CA ASP A 156 18.12 -4.05 13.29
C ASP A 156 17.07 -3.54 14.28
N GLN A 157 16.84 -2.23 14.35
CA GLN A 157 15.81 -1.62 15.19
C GLN A 157 14.50 -1.38 14.45
N ALA A 158 14.52 -1.33 13.11
CA ALA A 158 13.38 -0.91 12.29
C ALA A 158 12.08 -1.66 12.58
N GLU A 159 12.16 -2.94 12.97
CA GLU A 159 10.98 -3.75 13.32
C GLU A 159 10.22 -3.21 14.54
N ASP A 160 10.92 -2.74 15.56
CA ASP A 160 10.32 -2.20 16.79
C ASP A 160 9.55 -0.90 16.55
N HIS A 161 9.80 -0.25 15.40
CA HIS A 161 9.16 0.97 14.95
C HIS A 161 8.02 0.74 13.95
N ILE A 162 7.72 -0.51 13.58
CA ILE A 162 6.59 -0.85 12.70
C ILE A 162 5.46 -1.43 13.55
N PHE A 163 4.35 -0.70 13.64
CA PHE A 163 3.17 -1.17 14.36
C PHE A 163 2.47 -2.28 13.58
N GLY A 164 2.26 -2.07 12.28
CA GLY A 164 1.59 -3.04 11.43
C GLY A 164 1.26 -2.51 10.05
N PHE A 165 0.41 -3.26 9.35
CA PHE A 165 0.24 -3.18 7.91
C PHE A 165 -1.24 -3.09 7.53
N CYS A 166 -1.54 -2.42 6.43
CA CYS A 166 -2.85 -2.41 5.79
C CYS A 166 -2.71 -2.51 4.27
N VAL A 167 -3.80 -2.79 3.55
CA VAL A 167 -3.84 -2.65 2.10
C VAL A 167 -3.95 -1.16 1.76
N LEU A 168 -3.22 -0.71 0.73
CA LEU A 168 -3.21 0.67 0.26
C LEU A 168 -3.53 0.68 -1.24
N ASN A 169 -4.37 1.62 -1.66
CA ASN A 169 -4.55 2.00 -3.06
C ASN A 169 -4.16 3.47 -3.27
N ASP A 170 -3.06 3.71 -3.98
CA ASP A 170 -2.60 5.06 -4.31
C ASP A 170 -3.14 5.50 -5.68
N TRP A 171 -4.34 6.10 -5.66
CA TRP A 171 -5.04 6.47 -6.87
C TRP A 171 -4.22 7.45 -7.70
N SER A 172 -4.18 7.20 -9.01
CA SER A 172 -3.22 7.86 -9.88
C SER A 172 -3.85 8.39 -11.16
N ALA A 173 -3.72 9.69 -11.41
CA ALA A 173 -4.13 10.32 -12.66
C ALA A 173 -2.94 10.44 -13.61
N ARG A 174 -2.71 9.42 -14.43
CA ARG A 174 -1.44 9.23 -15.18
C ARG A 174 -1.14 10.33 -16.20
N ASP A 175 -2.16 10.90 -16.80
CA ASP A 175 -2.03 12.01 -17.77
C ASP A 175 -1.70 13.35 -17.08
N ILE A 176 -2.28 13.61 -15.91
CA ILE A 176 -1.88 14.73 -15.05
C ILE A 176 -0.43 14.53 -14.59
N GLN A 177 -0.10 13.32 -14.11
CA GLN A 177 1.23 12.98 -13.58
C GLN A 177 2.32 13.22 -14.63
N ALA A 178 2.11 12.73 -15.85
CA ALA A 178 3.08 12.84 -16.93
C ALA A 178 3.43 14.31 -17.28
N TRP A 179 2.49 15.24 -17.08
CA TRP A 179 2.70 16.66 -17.32
C TRP A 179 3.38 17.38 -16.13
N GLU A 180 3.02 17.04 -14.90
CA GLU A 180 3.44 17.81 -13.72
C GLU A 180 4.75 17.32 -13.07
N TYR A 181 5.09 16.04 -13.20
CA TYR A 181 6.03 15.41 -12.25
C TYR A 181 7.49 15.86 -12.38
N GLN A 182 7.87 16.52 -13.47
CA GLN A 182 9.23 16.99 -13.67
C GLN A 182 9.38 18.46 -13.28
N PRO A 183 10.36 18.83 -12.44
CA PRO A 183 11.40 17.97 -11.81
C PRO A 183 11.06 17.51 -10.38
N LEU A 184 9.89 17.88 -9.83
CA LEU A 184 9.63 17.84 -8.38
C LEU A 184 8.95 16.57 -7.87
N GLY A 185 8.63 15.63 -8.75
CA GLY A 185 7.89 14.41 -8.41
C GLY A 185 6.37 14.56 -8.54
N PRO A 186 5.61 13.47 -8.32
CA PRO A 186 4.15 13.46 -8.40
C PRO A 186 3.50 14.44 -7.41
N PHE A 187 2.39 15.07 -7.79
CA PHE A 187 1.68 16.00 -6.91
C PHE A 187 0.15 15.89 -7.04
N LEU A 188 -0.49 16.68 -7.92
CA LEU A 188 -1.97 16.67 -8.08
C LEU A 188 -2.47 15.32 -8.59
N ALA A 189 -1.63 14.60 -9.32
CA ALA A 189 -1.96 13.30 -9.86
C ALA A 189 -2.05 12.19 -8.81
N LYS A 190 -1.70 12.48 -7.54
CA LYS A 190 -1.74 11.53 -6.41
C LYS A 190 -2.55 12.08 -5.23
N ASN A 191 -2.45 13.38 -4.95
CA ASN A 191 -3.03 13.99 -3.75
C ASN A 191 -4.57 14.15 -3.75
N PHE A 192 -5.26 13.68 -4.79
CA PHE A 192 -6.72 13.74 -4.87
C PHE A 192 -7.39 12.63 -4.04
N ALA A 193 -6.76 11.46 -3.93
CA ALA A 193 -7.22 10.37 -3.08
C ALA A 193 -6.12 9.30 -2.90
N THR A 194 -6.01 8.78 -1.68
CA THR A 194 -5.39 7.49 -1.37
C THR A 194 -6.42 6.73 -0.52
N THR A 195 -6.55 5.41 -0.67
CA THR A 195 -7.48 4.60 0.14
C THR A 195 -6.73 3.52 0.90
N ILE A 196 -7.10 3.27 2.15
CA ILE A 196 -6.52 2.18 2.96
C ILE A 196 -7.59 1.25 3.53
N SER A 197 -7.23 -0.03 3.73
CA SER A 197 -8.08 -0.96 4.50
C SER A 197 -8.09 -0.57 6.00
N PRO A 198 -9.23 -0.71 6.70
CA PRO A 198 -9.37 -0.20 8.07
C PRO A 198 -8.65 -1.03 9.13
N TRP A 199 -8.41 -2.32 8.88
CA TRP A 199 -7.77 -3.21 9.84
C TRP A 199 -6.25 -3.18 9.69
N ILE A 200 -5.55 -2.85 10.78
CA ILE A 200 -4.09 -2.96 10.86
C ILE A 200 -3.72 -4.36 11.33
N VAL A 201 -2.99 -5.08 10.50
CA VAL A 201 -2.40 -6.38 10.84
C VAL A 201 -1.03 -6.13 11.47
N THR A 202 -0.85 -6.49 12.74
CA THR A 202 0.36 -6.13 13.50
C THR A 202 1.62 -6.80 12.96
N MET A 203 2.78 -6.15 13.18
CA MET A 203 4.08 -6.73 12.83
C MET A 203 4.28 -8.10 13.48
N GLU A 204 3.90 -8.26 14.75
CA GLU A 204 3.97 -9.54 15.47
C GLU A 204 3.14 -10.65 14.80
N ALA A 205 2.00 -10.32 14.19
CA ALA A 205 1.17 -11.29 13.47
C ALA A 205 1.87 -11.86 12.23
N MET A 206 2.87 -11.16 11.69
CA MET A 206 3.63 -11.60 10.52
C MET A 206 4.70 -12.64 10.84
N ALA A 207 5.01 -12.91 12.11
CA ALA A 207 6.09 -13.82 12.50
C ALA A 207 6.10 -15.18 11.76
N PRO A 208 4.97 -15.88 11.54
CA PRO A 208 4.96 -17.15 10.79
C PRO A 208 5.20 -17.01 9.27
N TYR A 209 5.03 -15.81 8.74
CA TYR A 209 5.04 -15.45 7.32
C TYR A 209 6.30 -14.65 6.91
N ARG A 210 7.26 -14.54 7.84
CA ARG A 210 8.60 -14.02 7.54
C ARG A 210 9.39 -15.02 6.70
N GLN A 211 10.28 -14.48 5.88
CA GLN A 211 11.18 -15.22 5.01
C GLN A 211 12.42 -14.36 4.70
N PRO A 212 13.45 -14.93 4.04
CA PRO A 212 14.53 -14.11 3.51
C PRO A 212 14.03 -12.99 2.61
N VAL A 213 14.74 -11.87 2.59
CA VAL A 213 14.41 -10.75 1.68
C VAL A 213 14.53 -11.18 0.21
N TYR A 214 13.97 -10.37 -0.69
CA TYR A 214 14.09 -10.60 -2.13
C TYR A 214 15.55 -10.85 -2.53
N GLN A 215 15.79 -11.99 -3.17
CA GLN A 215 17.11 -12.34 -3.67
C GLN A 215 17.42 -11.53 -4.91
N ARG A 216 18.29 -10.53 -4.76
CA ARG A 216 18.74 -9.69 -5.86
C ARG A 216 19.48 -10.53 -6.92
N PRO A 217 19.39 -10.16 -8.21
CA PRO A 217 20.26 -10.70 -9.25
C PRO A 217 21.73 -10.59 -8.85
N SER A 218 22.57 -11.56 -9.24
CA SER A 218 23.98 -11.61 -8.84
C SER A 218 24.83 -10.45 -9.36
N ASP A 219 24.37 -9.79 -10.43
CA ASP A 219 24.98 -8.61 -11.06
C ASP A 219 24.47 -7.28 -10.48
N ASP A 220 23.47 -7.31 -9.59
CA ASP A 220 23.02 -6.13 -8.87
C ASP A 220 23.99 -5.73 -7.76
N PRO A 221 24.13 -4.42 -7.46
CA PRO A 221 24.93 -3.98 -6.34
C PRO A 221 24.32 -4.45 -5.01
N ALA A 222 25.18 -4.88 -4.10
CA ALA A 222 24.79 -5.09 -2.72
C ALA A 222 24.31 -3.77 -2.08
N PRO A 223 23.29 -3.80 -1.20
CA PRO A 223 22.94 -2.65 -0.37
C PRO A 223 24.15 -2.18 0.45
N LEU A 224 24.21 -0.88 0.74
CA LEU A 224 25.19 -0.35 1.69
C LEU A 224 24.94 -0.91 3.11
N PRO A 225 25.96 -1.00 3.98
CA PRO A 225 25.84 -1.66 5.29
C PRO A 225 24.73 -1.16 6.20
N TYR A 226 24.26 0.08 6.06
CA TYR A 226 23.15 0.60 6.87
C TYR A 226 21.78 0.03 6.47
N LEU A 227 21.66 -0.59 5.29
CA LEU A 227 20.42 -1.17 4.76
C LEU A 227 20.39 -2.70 4.82
N THR A 228 21.34 -3.34 5.49
CA THR A 228 21.39 -4.80 5.58
C THR A 228 22.01 -5.25 6.90
N SER A 229 21.59 -6.41 7.36
CA SER A 229 22.17 -7.15 8.49
C SER A 229 21.84 -8.64 8.31
N ASP A 230 22.57 -9.53 8.99
CA ASP A 230 22.30 -10.97 8.89
C ASP A 230 20.85 -11.30 9.28
N THR A 231 20.31 -10.65 10.31
CA THR A 231 18.93 -10.84 10.76
C THR A 231 17.95 -10.39 9.67
N HIS A 232 18.20 -9.21 9.10
CA HIS A 232 17.39 -8.64 8.04
C HIS A 232 17.40 -9.51 6.78
N GLU A 233 18.56 -9.97 6.32
CA GLU A 233 18.65 -10.79 5.11
C GLU A 233 17.88 -12.11 5.23
N ASN A 234 17.92 -12.73 6.41
CA ASN A 234 17.30 -14.04 6.65
C ASN A 234 15.81 -13.98 7.00
N SER A 235 15.28 -12.83 7.44
CA SER A 235 13.92 -12.73 7.99
C SER A 235 13.15 -11.44 7.68
N GLY A 236 13.74 -10.52 6.90
CA GLY A 236 13.15 -9.21 6.57
C GLY A 236 12.15 -9.23 5.41
N GLY A 237 11.94 -10.37 4.76
CA GLY A 237 10.92 -10.57 3.74
C GLY A 237 9.57 -10.93 4.36
N LEU A 238 8.47 -10.47 3.75
CA LEU A 238 7.10 -10.76 4.19
C LEU A 238 6.34 -11.48 3.08
N ASN A 239 5.76 -12.65 3.38
CA ASN A 239 4.93 -13.39 2.42
C ASN A 239 3.46 -12.97 2.52
N ILE A 240 3.14 -11.86 1.86
CA ILE A 240 1.79 -11.31 1.79
C ILE A 240 1.32 -11.36 0.34
N THR A 241 0.25 -12.10 0.08
CA THR A 241 -0.43 -12.10 -1.21
C THR A 241 -1.44 -10.96 -1.24
N LEU A 242 -1.43 -10.18 -2.31
CA LEU A 242 -2.43 -9.15 -2.59
C LEU A 242 -3.23 -9.55 -3.82
N GLU A 243 -4.49 -9.15 -3.86
CA GLU A 243 -5.40 -9.33 -4.98
C GLU A 243 -6.02 -7.97 -5.29
N VAL A 244 -6.09 -7.60 -6.57
CA VAL A 244 -6.85 -6.45 -7.04
C VAL A 244 -7.89 -6.90 -8.05
N ALA A 245 -9.13 -6.50 -7.83
CA ALA A 245 -10.28 -6.81 -8.68
C ALA A 245 -11.05 -5.55 -9.05
N ILE A 246 -11.71 -5.58 -10.21
CA ILE A 246 -12.60 -4.52 -10.69
C ILE A 246 -14.01 -5.08 -10.86
N ALA A 247 -15.01 -4.33 -10.39
CA ALA A 247 -16.39 -4.52 -10.77
C ALA A 247 -16.92 -3.26 -11.44
N THR A 248 -17.34 -3.36 -12.70
CA THR A 248 -18.00 -2.24 -13.39
C THR A 248 -19.37 -1.96 -12.77
N GLU A 249 -19.92 -0.78 -13.04
CA GLU A 249 -21.29 -0.44 -12.58
C GLU A 249 -22.31 -1.48 -13.05
N LYS A 250 -22.23 -1.90 -14.31
CA LYS A 250 -23.11 -2.93 -14.89
C LYS A 250 -22.93 -4.29 -14.20
N MET A 251 -21.69 -4.71 -13.94
CA MET A 251 -21.44 -5.96 -13.21
C MET A 251 -22.11 -5.94 -11.83
N ARG A 252 -21.98 -4.84 -11.09
CA ARG A 252 -22.64 -4.69 -9.78
C ARG A 252 -24.17 -4.69 -9.90
N GLY A 253 -24.72 -3.99 -10.90
CA GLY A 253 -26.15 -3.95 -11.16
C GLY A 253 -26.76 -5.31 -11.52
N ASP A 254 -26.00 -6.14 -12.24
CA ASP A 254 -26.40 -7.50 -12.65
C ASP A 254 -26.07 -8.58 -11.59
N GLY A 255 -25.47 -8.21 -10.46
CA GLY A 255 -25.04 -9.16 -9.41
C GLY A 255 -23.87 -10.06 -9.84
N GLN A 256 -23.08 -9.64 -10.83
CA GLN A 256 -21.89 -10.36 -11.29
C GLN A 256 -20.71 -10.14 -10.32
N ALA A 257 -19.91 -11.19 -10.13
CA ALA A 257 -18.72 -11.10 -9.28
C ALA A 257 -17.66 -10.17 -9.91
N PRO A 258 -16.90 -9.40 -9.10
CA PRO A 258 -15.75 -8.63 -9.58
C PRO A 258 -14.74 -9.53 -10.31
N GLN A 259 -14.10 -9.01 -11.36
CA GLN A 259 -13.03 -9.71 -12.06
C GLN A 259 -11.69 -9.39 -11.39
N VAL A 260 -10.94 -10.43 -11.02
CA VAL A 260 -9.55 -10.29 -10.57
C VAL A 260 -8.68 -9.87 -11.75
N ILE A 261 -7.94 -8.78 -11.56
CA ILE A 261 -7.03 -8.21 -12.55
C ILE A 261 -5.60 -8.66 -12.30
N GLY A 262 -5.19 -8.75 -11.02
CA GLY A 262 -3.86 -9.19 -10.63
C GLY A 262 -3.80 -9.71 -9.19
N THR A 263 -2.82 -10.57 -8.95
CA THR A 263 -2.51 -11.18 -7.65
C THR A 263 -1.01 -11.06 -7.32
N PRO A 264 -0.46 -9.83 -7.16
CA PRO A 264 0.94 -9.65 -6.81
C PRO A 264 1.28 -10.19 -5.41
N VAL A 265 2.56 -10.49 -5.17
CA VAL A 265 3.04 -10.98 -3.87
C VAL A 265 4.14 -10.05 -3.34
N PHE A 266 3.98 -9.57 -2.11
CA PHE A 266 4.88 -8.59 -1.49
C PHE A 266 6.31 -9.12 -1.31
N LYS A 267 6.50 -10.45 -1.28
CA LYS A 267 7.83 -11.05 -1.19
C LYS A 267 8.76 -10.69 -2.36
N ASP A 268 8.19 -10.26 -3.48
CA ASP A 268 8.91 -9.89 -4.69
C ASP A 268 9.36 -8.41 -4.68
N MET A 269 9.16 -7.70 -3.55
CA MET A 269 9.61 -6.32 -3.37
C MET A 269 11.14 -6.23 -3.20
N TYR A 270 11.77 -5.37 -3.99
CA TYR A 270 13.24 -5.25 -4.05
C TYR A 270 13.83 -4.55 -2.81
N TRP A 271 13.04 -3.67 -2.20
CA TRP A 271 13.33 -3.05 -0.92
C TRP A 271 12.27 -3.48 0.10
N SER A 272 12.72 -4.01 1.23
CA SER A 272 11.84 -4.40 2.34
C SER A 272 11.28 -3.20 3.10
N VAL A 273 10.18 -3.38 3.84
CA VAL A 273 9.60 -2.34 4.72
C VAL A 273 10.58 -1.81 5.77
N PHE A 274 11.52 -2.64 6.21
CA PHE A 274 12.56 -2.29 7.18
C PHE A 274 13.62 -1.38 6.56
N GLN A 275 14.04 -1.66 5.33
CA GLN A 275 14.96 -0.80 4.58
C GLN A 275 14.34 0.55 4.25
N MET A 276 13.05 0.58 3.90
CA MET A 276 12.30 1.81 3.65
C MET A 276 12.33 2.72 4.88
N LEU A 277 11.94 2.22 6.05
CA LEU A 277 11.98 2.98 7.31
C LEU A 277 13.40 3.42 7.70
N THR A 278 14.37 2.51 7.60
CA THR A 278 15.79 2.80 7.89
C THR A 278 16.32 3.93 7.02
N HIS A 279 16.06 3.89 5.70
CA HIS A 279 16.47 4.94 4.79
C HIS A 279 15.78 6.27 5.08
N HIS A 280 14.48 6.23 5.39
CA HIS A 280 13.67 7.41 5.69
C HIS A 280 14.28 8.26 6.82
N THR A 281 14.84 7.61 7.84
CA THR A 281 15.44 8.28 9.00
C THR A 281 16.93 8.54 8.87
N MET A 282 17.60 8.01 7.83
CA MET A 282 19.06 8.13 7.67
C MET A 282 19.53 9.60 7.58
N GLY A 283 18.69 10.48 7.01
CA GLY A 283 18.94 11.93 6.97
C GLY A 283 18.60 12.67 8.26
N GLY A 284 18.15 11.98 9.31
CA GLY A 284 17.70 12.53 10.57
C GLY A 284 16.22 12.93 10.62
N CYS A 285 15.39 12.47 9.67
CA CYS A 285 13.93 12.67 9.71
C CYS A 285 13.33 12.02 10.97
N ASN A 286 12.46 12.72 11.69
CA ASN A 286 11.75 12.20 12.86
C ASN A 286 10.40 11.60 12.43
N LEU A 287 10.26 10.29 12.54
CA LEU A 287 8.97 9.65 12.41
C LEU A 287 8.17 9.81 13.71
N GLN A 288 6.85 9.79 13.62
CA GLN A 288 5.91 9.91 14.74
C GLN A 288 4.94 8.71 14.77
N PRO A 289 4.38 8.37 15.94
CA PRO A 289 3.33 7.35 16.02
C PRO A 289 2.11 7.68 15.17
N GLY A 290 1.80 6.77 14.25
CA GLY A 290 0.73 6.93 13.26
C GLY A 290 1.16 7.57 11.94
N ASP A 291 2.43 7.97 11.79
CA ASP A 291 2.98 8.22 10.46
C ASP A 291 2.85 6.96 9.60
N PHE A 292 2.72 7.20 8.31
CA PHE A 292 2.31 6.17 7.37
C PHE A 292 3.23 6.16 6.16
N TYR A 293 3.58 4.98 5.67
CA TYR A 293 4.27 4.89 4.39
C TYR A 293 3.75 3.77 3.50
N GLY A 294 3.62 4.11 2.21
CA GLY A 294 3.28 3.19 1.13
C GLY A 294 4.52 2.47 0.61
N SER A 295 4.31 1.28 0.06
CA SER A 295 5.41 0.47 -0.47
C SER A 295 5.85 0.92 -1.87
N GLY A 296 5.04 1.74 -2.53
CA GLY A 296 4.99 1.80 -3.98
C GLY A 296 4.29 0.57 -4.56
N THR A 297 3.77 0.73 -5.77
CA THR A 297 3.04 -0.31 -6.50
C THR A 297 3.78 -1.65 -6.49
N ILE A 298 3.08 -2.72 -6.10
CA ILE A 298 3.61 -4.08 -6.01
C ILE A 298 3.31 -4.82 -7.31
N SER A 299 4.37 -5.15 -8.06
CA SER A 299 4.26 -5.97 -9.27
C SER A 299 5.20 -7.17 -9.25
N GLY A 300 4.72 -8.29 -9.78
CA GLY A 300 5.52 -9.46 -10.18
C GLY A 300 5.99 -9.36 -11.63
N THR A 301 6.47 -10.47 -12.19
CA THR A 301 6.97 -10.53 -13.57
C THR A 301 5.88 -10.90 -14.57
N GLU A 302 4.87 -11.64 -14.13
CA GLU A 302 3.78 -12.12 -14.98
C GLU A 302 2.63 -11.11 -15.05
N ARG A 303 1.83 -11.18 -16.13
CA ARG A 303 0.73 -10.23 -16.39
C ARG A 303 -0.31 -10.22 -15.27
N ASP A 304 -0.61 -11.39 -14.71
CA ASP A 304 -1.55 -11.57 -13.61
C ASP A 304 -0.96 -11.22 -12.24
N GLN A 305 0.25 -10.65 -12.21
CA GLN A 305 0.91 -10.16 -10.99
C GLN A 305 1.20 -8.65 -11.05
N LEU A 306 0.63 -7.93 -12.02
CA LEU A 306 0.88 -6.50 -12.18
C LEU A 306 -0.02 -5.66 -11.26
N GLY A 307 0.56 -4.64 -10.63
CA GLY A 307 -0.08 -3.84 -9.58
C GLY A 307 -0.84 -2.61 -10.05
N SER A 308 -0.90 -2.33 -11.36
CA SER A 308 -1.59 -1.15 -11.94
C SER A 308 -2.15 -1.42 -13.34
N LEU A 309 -3.19 -0.67 -13.76
CA LEU A 309 -3.68 -0.74 -15.14
C LEU A 309 -2.65 -0.20 -16.12
N LEU A 310 -1.84 0.79 -15.73
CA LEU A 310 -0.73 1.29 -16.54
C LEU A 310 0.15 0.14 -17.04
N GLU A 311 0.45 -0.83 -16.18
CA GLU A 311 1.24 -2.01 -16.53
C GLU A 311 0.43 -3.05 -17.30
N VAL A 312 -0.74 -3.44 -16.79
CA VAL A 312 -1.60 -4.50 -17.37
C VAL A 312 -1.99 -4.19 -18.82
N THR A 313 -2.14 -2.91 -19.15
CA THR A 313 -2.59 -2.43 -20.46
C THR A 313 -1.45 -1.89 -21.33
N ILE A 314 -0.21 -1.96 -20.86
CA ILE A 314 0.99 -1.43 -21.54
C ILE A 314 0.79 0.04 -21.93
N GLY A 315 0.40 0.85 -20.96
CA GLY A 315 0.09 2.27 -21.16
C GLY A 315 -1.18 2.53 -21.97
N GLY A 316 -2.15 1.60 -21.94
CA GLY A 316 -3.41 1.67 -22.69
C GLY A 316 -3.34 1.17 -24.14
N LYS A 317 -2.26 0.47 -24.52
CA LYS A 317 -2.12 -0.16 -25.84
C LYS A 317 -2.92 -1.45 -25.97
N GLU A 318 -3.17 -2.12 -24.85
CA GLU A 318 -3.98 -3.33 -24.76
C GLU A 318 -5.19 -3.08 -23.85
N SER A 319 -6.28 -3.79 -24.09
CA SER A 319 -7.48 -3.73 -23.24
C SER A 319 -7.63 -4.99 -22.38
N ILE A 320 -8.28 -4.82 -21.24
CA ILE A 320 -8.83 -5.90 -20.42
C ILE A 320 -10.26 -6.13 -20.89
N GLU A 321 -10.67 -7.38 -21.09
CA GLU A 321 -12.06 -7.76 -21.40
C GLU A 321 -12.74 -8.34 -20.15
N PHE A 322 -13.95 -7.87 -19.88
CA PHE A 322 -14.79 -8.32 -18.77
C PHE A 322 -15.81 -9.38 -19.19
N PRO A 323 -16.28 -10.26 -18.29
CA PRO A 323 -17.24 -11.32 -18.61
C PRO A 323 -18.55 -10.84 -19.27
N ASN A 324 -18.90 -9.58 -19.08
CA ASN A 324 -20.11 -8.96 -19.63
C ASN A 324 -19.87 -8.22 -20.97
N GLY A 325 -18.67 -8.35 -21.55
CA GLY A 325 -18.24 -7.75 -22.81
C GLY A 325 -17.75 -6.30 -22.72
N GLU A 326 -17.74 -5.70 -21.52
CA GLU A 326 -17.09 -4.40 -21.33
C GLU A 326 -15.56 -4.54 -21.44
N THR A 327 -14.88 -3.43 -21.75
CA THR A 327 -13.41 -3.40 -21.78
C THR A 327 -12.86 -2.19 -21.05
N ARG A 328 -11.62 -2.29 -20.55
CA ARG A 328 -10.91 -1.17 -19.91
C ARG A 328 -9.47 -1.08 -20.39
N THR A 329 -9.00 0.15 -20.55
CA THR A 329 -7.57 0.49 -20.57
C THR A 329 -7.16 1.23 -19.30
N PHE A 330 -8.04 2.11 -18.81
CA PHE A 330 -7.95 2.81 -17.53
C PHE A 330 -9.34 2.78 -16.87
N LEU A 331 -9.44 3.23 -15.62
CA LEU A 331 -10.71 3.23 -14.88
C LEU A 331 -11.72 4.20 -15.49
N GLU A 332 -12.96 3.74 -15.62
CA GLU A 332 -14.12 4.54 -16.03
C GLU A 332 -14.94 4.96 -14.79
N ASP A 333 -15.81 5.96 -14.98
CA ASP A 333 -16.72 6.37 -13.91
C ASP A 333 -17.69 5.22 -13.57
N GLY A 334 -17.94 5.04 -12.28
CA GLY A 334 -18.76 3.94 -11.79
C GLY A 334 -18.00 2.62 -11.59
N ASP A 335 -16.74 2.47 -12.00
CA ASP A 335 -15.95 1.29 -11.64
C ASP A 335 -15.68 1.24 -10.13
N GLU A 336 -15.77 0.05 -9.53
CA GLU A 336 -15.31 -0.22 -8.17
C GLU A 336 -14.01 -1.01 -8.22
N VAL A 337 -12.95 -0.51 -7.58
CA VAL A 337 -11.72 -1.28 -7.35
C VAL A 337 -11.80 -1.89 -5.96
N ILE A 338 -11.52 -3.18 -5.85
CA ILE A 338 -11.48 -3.92 -4.59
C ILE A 338 -10.13 -4.60 -4.47
N MET A 339 -9.36 -4.22 -3.46
CA MET A 339 -8.10 -4.85 -3.10
C MET A 339 -8.26 -5.65 -1.81
N ARG A 340 -7.61 -6.82 -1.75
CA ARG A 340 -7.54 -7.69 -0.58
C ARG A 340 -6.11 -8.14 -0.37
N ALA A 341 -5.76 -8.50 0.85
CA ALA A 341 -4.49 -9.15 1.13
C ALA A 341 -4.63 -10.23 2.20
N TRP A 342 -3.76 -11.23 2.14
CA TRP A 342 -3.66 -12.28 3.13
C TRP A 342 -2.29 -12.92 3.18
N CYS A 343 -1.99 -13.54 4.32
CA CYS A 343 -0.85 -14.41 4.51
C CYS A 343 -1.36 -15.85 4.72
N GLU A 344 -0.73 -16.81 4.07
CA GLU A 344 -1.03 -18.23 4.24
C GLU A 344 0.22 -19.10 4.12
N LYS A 345 0.26 -20.17 4.91
CA LYS A 345 1.36 -21.12 5.01
C LYS A 345 0.86 -22.37 5.71
N ASP A 346 1.26 -23.55 5.23
CA ASP A 346 0.92 -24.82 5.87
C ASP A 346 1.34 -24.83 7.34
N GLY A 347 0.41 -25.24 8.21
CA GLY A 347 0.62 -25.27 9.66
C GLY A 347 0.46 -23.92 10.39
N ALA A 348 0.11 -22.84 9.69
CA ALA A 348 -0.22 -21.54 10.28
C ALA A 348 -1.63 -21.07 9.86
N ALA A 349 -2.30 -20.30 10.72
CA ALA A 349 -3.67 -19.82 10.48
C ALA A 349 -3.68 -18.64 9.50
N ARG A 350 -4.43 -18.71 8.39
CA ARG A 350 -4.52 -17.60 7.42
C ARG A 350 -4.86 -16.26 8.11
N ILE A 351 -4.10 -15.22 7.78
CA ILE A 351 -4.34 -13.85 8.29
C ILE A 351 -4.79 -12.98 7.13
N GLY A 352 -6.01 -12.45 7.19
CA GLY A 352 -6.57 -11.54 6.19
C GLY A 352 -6.54 -10.09 6.64
N PHE A 353 -6.45 -9.16 5.68
CA PHE A 353 -6.36 -7.71 5.91
C PHE A 353 -7.71 -7.00 5.74
N GLY A 354 -8.78 -7.75 5.44
CA GLY A 354 -10.04 -7.18 4.98
C GLY A 354 -9.93 -6.67 3.55
N ALA A 355 -10.67 -5.62 3.22
CA ALA A 355 -10.72 -5.05 1.87
C ALA A 355 -10.43 -3.54 1.88
N CYS A 356 -9.67 -3.08 0.90
CA CYS A 356 -9.54 -1.68 0.51
C CYS A 356 -10.35 -1.49 -0.79
N ARG A 357 -11.48 -0.78 -0.72
CA ARG A 357 -12.36 -0.59 -1.87
C ARG A 357 -12.81 0.85 -2.04
N SER A 358 -13.08 1.26 -3.28
CA SER A 358 -13.69 2.54 -3.61
C SER A 358 -14.37 2.48 -4.96
N ILE A 359 -15.47 3.22 -5.09
CA ILE A 359 -16.15 3.49 -6.36
C ILE A 359 -15.64 4.81 -6.92
N ILE A 360 -15.35 4.83 -8.23
CA ILE A 360 -14.98 6.05 -8.95
C ILE A 360 -16.23 6.87 -9.25
N LEU A 361 -16.26 8.11 -8.76
CA LEU A 361 -17.29 9.09 -9.08
C LEU A 361 -16.85 9.98 -10.25
N PRO A 362 -17.79 10.47 -11.08
CA PRO A 362 -17.50 11.43 -12.12
C PRO A 362 -16.81 12.70 -11.61
N ALA A 363 -16.02 13.32 -12.47
CA ALA A 363 -15.45 14.64 -12.21
C ALA A 363 -16.58 15.67 -12.01
N THR A 364 -16.32 16.72 -11.23
CA THR A 364 -17.25 17.85 -11.10
C THR A 364 -16.90 18.90 -12.15
N GLU A 365 -17.92 19.30 -12.93
CA GLU A 365 -17.81 20.35 -13.95
C GLU A 365 -17.42 21.71 -13.37
#